data_AF-A0A7J4TMF5-F1
#
_entry.id   AF-A0A7J4TMF5-F1
#
_cell.length_a   1.000
_cell.length_b   1.000
_cell.length_c   1.000
_cell.angle_alpha   90.00
_cell.angle_beta   90.00
_cell.angle_gamma   90.00
#
_symmetry.space_group_name_H-M   'P 1'
#
loop_
_entity.id
_entity.type
_entity.pdbx_description
1 polymer ?
#
loop_
_entity_poly.entity_id
_entity_poly.type
_entity_poly.pdbx_seq_one_letter_code
_entity_poly.pdbx_strand_id
1 'polypeptide(L)'
;MPYFSYSLDDANTWSDAIMVGPSHLEGTGFPVVIAGDPGKVAFGYIGTEGDGVWHGYISVITDAFNANPLITTVQLNAPDDPLDNASPTCGYERCGGFGDFIDMQIDAYGRPWLALSHNPNGDTGIFGTLTNGP
;
A
#
# COMPACT_ATOMS: atom_id res chain seq x y z
N MET A 1 8.93 -5.58 -4.43
CA MET A 1 7.55 -5.72 -4.90
C MET A 1 6.70 -6.42 -3.85
N PRO A 2 5.48 -5.91 -3.56
CA PRO A 2 4.57 -6.50 -2.59
C PRO A 2 3.73 -7.60 -3.24
N TYR A 3 3.55 -8.71 -2.51
CA TYR A 3 2.75 -9.84 -2.93
C TYR A 3 1.72 -10.17 -1.84
N PHE A 4 0.57 -10.66 -2.28
CA PHE A 4 -0.54 -11.07 -1.44
C PHE A 4 -0.90 -12.53 -1.70
N SER A 5 -1.16 -13.27 -0.62
CA SER A 5 -1.80 -14.58 -0.65
C SER A 5 -2.81 -14.66 0.51
N TYR A 6 -3.79 -15.54 0.38
CA TYR A 6 -4.81 -15.75 1.40
C TYR A 6 -5.00 -17.23 1.70
N SER A 7 -5.59 -17.51 2.85
CA SER A 7 -6.04 -18.83 3.27
C SER A 7 -7.54 -18.77 3.60
N LEU A 8 -8.25 -19.85 3.30
CA LEU A 8 -9.67 -20.04 3.62
C LEU A 8 -9.89 -21.21 4.60
N ASP A 9 -8.82 -21.79 5.10
CA ASP A 9 -8.81 -23.05 5.85
C ASP A 9 -7.91 -22.95 7.09
N ASP A 10 -8.00 -21.83 7.82
CA ASP A 10 -7.24 -21.60 9.06
C ASP A 10 -5.72 -21.70 8.87
N ALA A 11 -5.21 -21.15 7.75
CA ALA A 11 -3.81 -21.15 7.34
C ALA A 11 -3.20 -22.53 7.06
N ASN A 12 -4.02 -23.57 6.84
CA ASN A 12 -3.53 -24.89 6.42
C ASN A 12 -3.01 -24.88 4.98
N THR A 13 -3.66 -24.14 4.08
CA THR A 13 -3.22 -23.92 2.70
C THR A 13 -3.32 -22.45 2.32
N TRP A 14 -2.56 -22.06 1.29
CA TRP A 14 -2.49 -20.69 0.80
C TRP A 14 -2.70 -20.65 -0.70
N SER A 15 -3.33 -19.59 -1.19
CA SER A 15 -3.40 -19.29 -2.62
C SER A 15 -2.00 -19.07 -3.20
N ASP A 16 -1.89 -19.14 -4.53
CA ASP A 16 -0.75 -18.57 -5.23
C ASP A 16 -0.62 -17.08 -4.90
N ALA A 17 0.62 -16.58 -4.89
CA ALA A 17 0.92 -15.20 -4.59
C ALA A 17 0.58 -14.29 -5.78
N ILE A 18 -0.07 -13.16 -5.51
CA ILE A 18 -0.48 -12.16 -6.49
C ILE A 18 0.33 -10.88 -6.25
N MET A 19 0.94 -10.34 -7.30
CA MET A 19 1.65 -9.06 -7.23
C MET A 19 0.63 -7.92 -7.15
N VAL A 20 0.63 -7.16 -6.05
CA VAL A 20 -0.39 -6.10 -5.79
C VAL A 20 0.08 -4.70 -6.17
N GLY A 21 1.39 -4.54 -6.38
CA GLY A 21 1.98 -3.29 -6.87
C GLY A 21 1.71 -3.06 -8.36
N PRO A 22 1.74 -1.81 -8.84
CA PRO A 22 1.88 -1.53 -10.26
C PRO A 22 3.20 -2.08 -10.80
N SER A 23 3.19 -2.56 -12.04
CA SER A 23 4.37 -3.18 -12.68
C SER A 23 5.49 -2.20 -13.05
N HIS A 24 5.24 -0.89 -13.00
CA HIS A 24 6.25 0.15 -13.27
C HIS A 24 7.12 0.45 -12.05
N LEU A 25 6.71 0.02 -10.85
CA LEU A 25 7.54 0.20 -9.65
C LEU A 25 8.70 -0.79 -9.67
N GLU A 26 9.89 -0.29 -9.34
CA GLU A 26 11.11 -1.08 -9.24
C GLU A 26 11.44 -1.44 -7.79
N GLY A 27 10.99 -0.62 -6.84
CA GLY A 27 11.19 -0.83 -5.41
C GLY A 27 9.92 -0.53 -4.61
N THR A 28 9.70 -1.27 -3.53
CA THR A 28 8.56 -1.07 -2.62
C THR A 28 8.95 -1.39 -1.18
N GLY A 29 8.33 -0.73 -0.21
CA GLY A 29 8.62 -0.92 1.21
C GLY A 29 7.38 -0.85 2.11
N PHE A 30 7.55 -1.35 3.33
CA PHE A 30 6.60 -1.25 4.44
C PHE A 30 5.13 -1.57 4.08
N PRO A 31 4.82 -2.75 3.51
CA PRO A 31 3.43 -3.07 3.19
C PRO A 31 2.59 -3.22 4.46
N VAL A 32 1.40 -2.63 4.44
CA VAL A 32 0.32 -2.85 5.40
C VAL A 32 -0.90 -3.40 4.65
N VAL A 33 -1.66 -4.27 5.31
CA VAL A 33 -2.85 -4.92 4.74
C VAL A 33 -4.01 -4.77 5.71
N ILE A 34 -5.21 -4.52 5.17
CA ILE A 34 -6.45 -4.56 5.91
C ILE A 34 -7.53 -5.27 5.12
N ALA A 35 -8.32 -6.11 5.80
CA ALA A 35 -9.40 -6.88 5.21
C ALA A 35 -10.73 -6.51 5.87
N GLY A 36 -11.80 -6.51 5.06
CA GLY A 36 -13.18 -6.23 5.50
C GLY A 36 -14.06 -7.45 5.28
N ASP A 37 -15.14 -7.28 4.50
CA ASP A 37 -15.99 -8.39 4.05
C ASP A 37 -15.16 -9.48 3.32
N PRO A 38 -15.65 -10.73 3.26
CA PRO A 38 -14.99 -11.80 2.51
C PRO A 38 -14.58 -11.36 1.10
N GLY A 39 -13.31 -11.55 0.75
CA GLY A 39 -12.75 -11.20 -0.55
C GLY A 39 -12.37 -9.72 -0.73
N LYS A 40 -12.72 -8.83 0.21
CA LYS A 40 -12.34 -7.41 0.15
C LYS A 40 -11.10 -7.14 0.97
N VAL A 41 -10.05 -6.68 0.29
CA VAL A 41 -8.75 -6.39 0.91
C VAL A 41 -8.15 -5.12 0.30
N ALA A 42 -7.50 -4.33 1.14
CA ALA A 42 -6.75 -3.16 0.74
C ALA A 42 -5.30 -3.24 1.26
N PHE A 43 -4.39 -2.64 0.52
CA PHE A 43 -2.96 -2.63 0.79
C PHE A 43 -2.45 -1.21 0.75
N GLY A 44 -1.56 -0.87 1.68
CA GLY A 44 -0.81 0.37 1.69
C GLY A 44 0.68 0.05 1.63
N TYR A 45 1.44 0.81 0.86
CA TYR A 45 2.90 0.65 0.77
C TYR A 45 3.52 1.91 0.18
N ILE A 46 4.84 2.04 0.34
CA ILE A 46 5.61 3.00 -0.44
C ILE A 46 6.22 2.34 -1.66
N GLY A 47 6.43 3.11 -2.72
CA GLY A 47 7.03 2.64 -3.98
C GLY A 47 7.91 3.68 -4.65
N THR A 48 8.87 3.20 -5.44
CA THR A 48 9.78 4.00 -6.26
C THR A 48 9.90 3.40 -7.66
N GLU A 49 10.10 4.24 -8.67
CA GLU A 49 10.43 3.85 -10.05
C GLU A 49 11.95 3.68 -10.25
N GLY A 50 12.75 3.66 -9.17
CA GLY A 50 14.20 3.50 -9.24
C GLY A 50 14.98 4.81 -9.36
N ASP A 51 14.29 5.95 -9.29
CA ASP A 51 14.86 7.31 -9.31
C ASP A 51 15.28 7.81 -7.91
N GLY A 52 15.02 7.01 -6.88
CA GLY A 52 15.30 7.31 -5.48
C GLY A 52 14.27 8.24 -4.82
N VAL A 53 13.13 8.43 -5.48
CA VAL A 53 11.97 9.13 -4.95
C VAL A 53 10.91 8.13 -4.53
N TRP A 54 10.27 8.35 -3.37
CA TRP A 54 9.30 7.44 -2.79
C TRP A 54 7.93 8.08 -2.64
N HIS A 55 6.91 7.35 -3.12
CA HIS A 55 5.51 7.76 -3.08
C HIS A 55 4.66 6.72 -2.34
N GLY A 56 3.53 7.17 -1.78
CA GLY A 56 2.58 6.31 -1.10
C GLY A 56 1.55 5.75 -2.08
N TYR A 57 1.19 4.48 -1.93
CA TYR A 57 0.23 3.80 -2.79
C TYR A 57 -0.83 3.08 -1.96
N ILE A 58 -2.07 3.13 -2.45
CA ILE A 58 -3.16 2.27 -1.97
C ILE A 58 -3.62 1.35 -3.12
N SER A 59 -3.66 0.05 -2.87
CA SER A 59 -4.21 -0.95 -3.78
C SER A 59 -5.42 -1.63 -3.17
N VAL A 60 -6.47 -1.88 -3.94
CA VAL A 60 -7.72 -2.49 -3.46
C VAL A 60 -8.15 -3.62 -4.38
N ILE A 61 -8.62 -4.71 -3.77
CA ILE A 61 -9.28 -5.85 -4.42
C ILE A 61 -10.64 -6.04 -3.76
N THR A 62 -11.71 -6.11 -4.57
CA THR A 62 -13.09 -6.28 -4.08
C THR A 62 -13.58 -7.74 -4.12
N ASP A 63 -12.90 -8.60 -4.87
CA ASP A 63 -13.13 -10.04 -4.95
C ASP A 63 -11.79 -10.79 -5.09
N ALA A 64 -11.09 -10.96 -3.97
CA ALA A 64 -9.78 -11.61 -3.90
C ALA A 64 -9.82 -13.12 -4.17
N PHE A 65 -11.01 -13.73 -4.11
CA PHE A 65 -11.19 -15.16 -4.35
C PHE A 65 -11.48 -15.46 -5.82
N ASN A 66 -11.63 -14.43 -6.65
CA ASN A 66 -11.67 -14.58 -8.08
C ASN A 66 -10.38 -15.22 -8.61
N ALA A 67 -10.49 -16.03 -9.67
CA ALA A 67 -9.32 -16.57 -10.34
C ALA A 67 -8.44 -15.48 -10.98
N ASN A 68 -9.03 -14.34 -11.35
CA ASN A 68 -8.33 -13.19 -11.92
C ASN A 68 -8.82 -11.90 -11.23
N PRO A 69 -8.36 -11.63 -9.99
CA PRO A 69 -8.83 -10.48 -9.24
C PRO A 69 -8.40 -9.17 -9.92
N LEU A 70 -9.33 -8.21 -10.01
CA LEU A 70 -9.00 -6.85 -10.42
C LEU A 70 -8.35 -6.11 -9.26
N ILE A 71 -7.18 -5.53 -9.50
CA ILE A 71 -6.46 -4.68 -8.54
C ILE A 71 -6.57 -3.24 -9.02
N THR A 72 -7.16 -2.38 -8.20
CA THR A 72 -7.19 -0.93 -8.45
C THR A 72 -6.16 -0.26 -7.56
N THR A 73 -5.21 0.48 -8.15
CA THR A 73 -4.14 1.17 -7.42
C THR A 73 -4.16 2.66 -7.67
N VAL A 74 -3.91 3.44 -6.62
CA VAL A 74 -3.80 4.91 -6.66
C VAL A 74 -2.55 5.35 -5.91
N GLN A 75 -1.79 6.29 -6.48
CA GLN A 75 -0.75 7.04 -5.76
C GLN A 75 -1.43 8.11 -4.90
N LEU A 76 -1.06 8.20 -3.62
CA LEU A 76 -1.71 9.09 -2.65
C LEU A 76 -1.28 10.55 -2.76
N ASN A 77 0.00 10.78 -3.04
CA ASN A 77 0.62 12.11 -3.11
C ASN A 77 0.83 12.53 -4.57
N ALA A 78 1.06 13.83 -4.80
CA ALA A 78 1.36 14.33 -6.14
C ALA A 78 2.75 13.85 -6.62
N PRO A 79 2.98 13.66 -7.93
CA PRO A 79 4.28 13.22 -8.44
C PRO A 79 5.46 14.16 -8.09
N ASP A 80 5.19 15.47 -7.97
CA ASP A 80 6.16 16.49 -7.60
C ASP A 80 6.27 16.72 -6.08
N ASP A 81 5.50 15.98 -5.28
CA ASP A 81 5.47 16.06 -3.82
C ASP A 81 5.73 14.67 -3.20
N PRO A 82 6.99 14.20 -3.21
CA PRO A 82 7.31 12.88 -2.72
C PRO A 82 7.30 12.78 -1.21
N LEU A 83 6.98 11.59 -0.72
CA LEU A 83 6.92 11.32 0.71
C LEU A 83 8.31 11.07 1.31
N ASP A 84 9.28 10.70 0.48
CA ASP A 84 10.72 10.73 0.80
C ASP A 84 11.58 10.87 -0.47
N ASN A 85 12.73 11.52 -0.33
CA ASN A 85 13.75 11.71 -1.37
C ASN A 85 15.18 11.76 -0.77
N ALA A 86 15.36 11.27 0.46
CA ALA A 86 16.62 11.34 1.20
C ALA A 86 17.55 10.18 0.86
N SER A 87 17.01 9.03 0.45
CA SER A 87 17.80 7.86 0.05
C SER A 87 17.12 7.04 -1.04
N PRO A 88 17.89 6.49 -2.00
CA PRO A 88 17.35 5.61 -3.02
C PRO A 88 16.86 4.26 -2.47
N THR A 89 17.15 3.94 -1.22
CA THR A 89 16.86 2.64 -0.60
C THR A 89 15.82 2.68 0.52
N CYS A 90 15.04 3.76 0.65
CA CYS A 90 14.11 3.95 1.76
C CYS A 90 13.01 2.89 1.98
N GLY A 91 12.76 1.96 1.04
CA GLY A 91 11.91 0.80 1.27
C GLY A 91 12.63 -0.45 1.81
N TYR A 92 13.96 -0.43 1.85
CA TYR A 92 14.83 -1.52 2.31
C TYR A 92 15.56 -1.18 3.61
N GLU A 93 15.52 0.09 4.01
CA GLU A 93 16.04 0.61 5.27
C GLU A 93 15.01 1.57 5.89
N ARG A 94 15.18 1.93 7.15
CA ARG A 94 14.30 2.90 7.80
C ARG A 94 14.72 4.31 7.41
N CYS A 95 13.91 4.98 6.58
CA CYS A 95 14.05 6.40 6.28
C CYS A 95 13.01 7.24 7.03
N GLY A 96 13.50 8.18 7.85
CA GLY A 96 12.66 9.12 8.59
C GLY A 96 11.47 8.43 9.28
N GLY A 97 10.30 9.05 9.18
CA GLY A 97 9.07 8.52 9.78
C GLY A 97 8.50 7.25 9.10
N PHE A 98 8.93 6.84 7.91
CA PHE A 98 8.41 5.62 7.27
C PHE A 98 8.72 4.34 8.05
N GLY A 99 9.87 4.30 8.74
CA GLY A 99 10.27 3.14 9.52
C GLY A 99 9.36 2.85 10.72
N ASP A 100 8.56 3.84 11.13
CA ASP A 100 7.73 3.79 12.34
C ASP A 100 6.24 4.11 12.08
N PHE A 101 5.87 4.76 10.97
CA PHE A 101 4.51 5.24 10.70
C PHE A 101 3.98 4.91 9.29
N ILE A 102 3.43 3.70 9.15
CA ILE A 102 2.44 3.34 8.13
C ILE A 102 1.36 2.49 8.78
N ASP A 103 0.09 2.85 8.60
CA ASP A 103 -1.03 2.05 9.11
C ASP A 103 -2.28 2.20 8.24
N MET A 104 -3.17 1.19 8.30
CA MET A 104 -4.48 1.24 7.67
C MET A 104 -5.61 0.92 8.63
N GLN A 105 -6.74 1.61 8.45
CA GLN A 105 -7.97 1.37 9.20
C GLN A 105 -9.18 1.38 8.25
N ILE A 106 -10.25 0.68 8.62
CA ILE A 106 -11.54 0.75 7.93
C ILE A 106 -12.47 1.65 8.74
N ASP A 107 -13.08 2.65 8.08
CA ASP A 107 -14.05 3.51 8.74
C ASP A 107 -15.45 2.88 8.85
N ALA A 108 -16.36 3.57 9.53
CA ALA A 108 -17.74 3.11 9.74
C ALA A 108 -18.56 2.91 8.44
N TYR A 109 -18.05 3.37 7.29
CA TYR A 109 -18.68 3.22 5.98
C TYR A 109 -17.98 2.15 5.13
N GLY A 110 -17.02 1.41 5.69
CA GLY A 110 -16.29 0.36 4.99
C GLY A 110 -15.16 0.87 4.09
N ARG A 111 -14.76 2.14 4.21
CA ARG A 111 -13.69 2.70 3.36
C ARG A 111 -12.32 2.46 4.02
N PRO A 112 -11.31 2.01 3.25
CA PRO A 112 -9.95 1.93 3.76
C PRO A 112 -9.34 3.33 3.87
N TRP A 113 -8.64 3.57 4.97
CA TRP A 113 -7.83 4.75 5.23
C TRP A 113 -6.38 4.31 5.38
N LEU A 114 -5.46 4.97 4.69
CA LEU A 114 -4.02 4.76 4.80
C LEU A 114 -3.39 6.02 5.40
N ALA A 115 -2.57 5.85 6.42
CA ALA A 115 -1.76 6.88 7.05
C ALA A 115 -0.27 6.65 6.77
N LEU A 116 0.47 7.71 6.43
CA LEU A 116 1.90 7.68 6.13
C LEU A 116 2.61 8.91 6.71
N SER A 117 3.91 8.79 7.00
CA SER A 117 4.78 9.95 7.22
C SER A 117 5.11 10.67 5.92
N HIS A 118 5.24 11.99 5.96
CA HIS A 118 5.81 12.80 4.87
C HIS A 118 7.11 13.44 5.36
N ASN A 119 8.24 12.79 5.06
CA ASN A 119 9.52 13.13 5.65
C ASN A 119 10.05 14.51 5.17
N PRO A 120 10.02 14.85 3.85
CA PRO A 120 10.44 16.17 3.39
C PRO A 120 9.66 17.34 4.00
N ASN A 121 8.43 17.11 4.48
CA ASN A 121 7.59 18.11 5.13
C ASN A 121 7.59 17.96 6.66
N GLY A 122 8.75 17.67 7.24
CA GLY A 122 8.96 17.64 8.69
C GLY A 122 8.24 16.50 9.42
N ASP A 123 8.18 15.31 8.80
CA ASP A 123 7.51 14.11 9.31
C ASP A 123 6.00 14.34 9.60
N THR A 124 5.35 15.19 8.80
CA THR A 124 3.92 15.43 8.93
C THR A 124 3.13 14.20 8.48
N GLY A 125 2.08 13.83 9.22
CA GLY A 125 1.20 12.73 8.82
C GLY A 125 0.30 13.10 7.64
N ILE A 126 0.28 12.24 6.63
CA ILE A 126 -0.68 12.31 5.52
C ILE A 126 -1.66 11.14 5.59
N PHE A 127 -2.88 11.37 5.11
CA PHE A 127 -3.96 10.38 5.15
C PHE A 127 -4.65 10.33 3.79
N GLY A 128 -4.91 9.12 3.31
CA GLY A 128 -5.60 8.87 2.04
C GLY A 128 -6.77 7.91 2.21
N THR A 129 -7.88 8.21 1.54
CA THR A 129 -9.02 7.30 1.42
C THR A 129 -9.70 7.46 0.06
N LEU A 130 -10.60 6.54 -0.27
CA LEU A 130 -11.43 6.60 -1.46
C LEU A 130 -12.65 7.49 -1.21
N THR A 131 -12.82 8.54 -2.02
CA THR A 131 -14.04 9.38 -1.99
C THR A 131 -15.21 8.69 -2.67
N ASN A 132 -14.94 7.95 -3.75
CA ASN A 132 -15.85 7.01 -4.39
C ASN A 132 -15.11 5.68 -4.59
N GLY A 133 -15.78 4.56 -4.33
CA GLY A 133 -15.18 3.23 -4.42
C GLY A 133 -15.18 2.66 -5.85
N PRO A 134 -14.30 1.68 -6.13
CA PRO A 134 -14.38 0.83 -7.31
C PRO A 134 -15.60 -0.10 -7.28
#